data_AF-A0A931ZN88-F1
#
_entry.id   AF-A0A931ZN88-F1
#
_cell.length_a   1.000
_cell.length_b   1.000
_cell.length_c   1.000
_cell.angle_alpha   90.00
_cell.angle_beta   90.00
_cell.angle_gamma   90.00
#
_symmetry.space_group_name_H-M   'P 1'
#
loop_
_entity.id
_entity.type
_entity.pdbx_description
1 polymer ?
#
loop_
_entity_poly.entity_id
_entity_poly.type
_entity_poly.pdbx_seq_one_letter_code
_entity_poly.pdbx_strand_id
1 'polypeptide(L)'
;MVKRILITGVNGYIGTVLAEKLQKKGYQVIGWDLNYFKNITLGTYKNSYHSKKNDVRQNKLDLNQIDCIVHLAALSNDPMGALDEKLTFDINYKATI
;
A
#
# COMPACT_ATOMS: atom_id res chain seq x y z
N MET A 1 3.18 23.47 -6.52
CA MET A 1 2.32 22.59 -5.69
C MET A 1 3.08 21.32 -5.37
N VAL A 2 2.98 20.82 -4.13
CA VAL A 2 3.52 19.50 -3.76
C VAL A 2 2.63 18.43 -4.37
N LYS A 3 3.20 17.47 -5.10
CA LYS A 3 2.44 16.37 -5.71
C LYS A 3 2.10 15.30 -4.66
N ARG A 4 0.85 14.84 -4.66
CA ARG A 4 0.28 13.84 -3.75
C ARG A 4 0.25 12.47 -4.41
N ILE A 5 0.97 11.51 -3.80
CA ILE A 5 1.09 10.14 -4.30
C ILE A 5 0.39 9.20 -3.33
N LEU A 6 -0.63 8.50 -3.80
CA LEU A 6 -1.27 7.40 -3.08
C LEU A 6 -0.48 6.11 -3.31
N ILE A 7 -0.12 5.41 -2.25
CA ILE A 7 0.51 4.08 -2.33
C ILE A 7 -0.38 3.08 -1.58
N THR A 8 -0.92 2.08 -2.28
CA THR A 8 -1.57 0.94 -1.64
C THR A 8 -0.53 -0.13 -1.30
N GLY A 9 -0.67 -0.85 -0.19
CA GLY A 9 0.38 -1.77 0.27
C GLY A 9 1.62 -1.02 0.79
N VAL A 10 1.44 0.23 1.27
CA VAL A 10 2.55 1.12 1.65
C VAL A 10 3.42 0.56 2.77
N ASN A 11 2.87 -0.28 3.64
CA ASN A 11 3.61 -0.86 4.77
C ASN A 11 4.21 -2.22 4.42
N GLY A 12 4.06 -2.67 3.17
CA GLY A 12 4.74 -3.84 2.64
C GLY A 12 6.22 -3.59 2.35
N TYR A 13 6.90 -4.66 1.93
CA TYR A 13 8.34 -4.67 1.67
C TYR A 13 8.79 -3.57 0.70
N ILE A 14 8.16 -3.48 -0.48
CA ILE A 14 8.48 -2.44 -1.49
C ILE A 14 7.92 -1.08 -1.06
N GLY A 15 6.70 -1.06 -0.50
CA GLY A 15 5.98 0.17 -0.17
C GLY A 15 6.74 1.07 0.79
N THR A 16 7.33 0.50 1.84
CA THR A 16 8.07 1.26 2.88
C THR A 16 9.29 1.97 2.31
N VAL A 17 10.09 1.28 1.49
CA VAL A 17 11.27 1.84 0.82
C VAL A 17 10.87 2.90 -0.21
N LEU A 18 9.79 2.65 -0.98
CA LEU A 18 9.32 3.60 -1.98
C LEU A 18 8.79 4.89 -1.33
N ALA A 19 8.00 4.76 -0.27
CA ALA A 19 7.43 5.89 0.46
C ALA A 19 8.55 6.82 0.97
N GLU A 20 9.59 6.27 1.59
CA GLU A 20 10.73 7.04 2.07
C GLU A 20 11.45 7.78 0.93
N LYS A 21 11.71 7.08 -0.19
CA LYS A 21 12.37 7.68 -1.36
C LYS A 21 11.54 8.83 -1.96
N LEU A 22 10.23 8.70 -2.00
CA LEU A 22 9.34 9.75 -2.51
C LEU A 22 9.27 10.95 -1.56
N GLN A 23 9.18 10.73 -0.25
CA GLN A 23 9.23 11.81 0.73
C GLN A 23 10.55 12.58 0.66
N LYS A 24 11.69 11.88 0.54
CA LYS A 24 13.02 12.51 0.36
C LYS A 24 13.12 13.38 -0.90
N LYS A 25 12.27 13.12 -1.90
CA LYS A 25 12.16 13.93 -3.12
C LYS A 25 11.13 15.07 -3.02
N GLY A 26 10.51 15.26 -1.85
CA GLY A 26 9.54 16.33 -1.61
C GLY A 26 8.10 16.00 -2.02
N TYR A 27 7.76 14.73 -2.28
CA TYR A 27 6.39 14.31 -2.54
C TYR A 27 5.60 14.10 -1.24
N GLN A 28 4.30 14.42 -1.26
CA GLN A 28 3.39 14.05 -0.17
C GLN A 28 2.90 12.62 -0.39
N VAL A 29 3.33 11.70 0.47
CA VAL A 29 2.91 10.30 0.41
C VAL A 29 1.65 10.10 1.26
N ILE A 30 0.64 9.49 0.65
CA ILE A 30 -0.59 9.02 1.28
C ILE A 30 -0.59 7.51 1.19
N GLY A 31 -0.61 6.85 2.34
CA GLY A 31 -0.44 5.41 2.45
C GLY A 31 -1.73 4.68 2.77
N TRP A 32 -1.97 3.56 2.09
CA TRP A 32 -3.11 2.68 2.32
C TRP A 32 -2.64 1.26 2.55
N ASP A 33 -2.96 0.69 3.70
CA ASP A 33 -2.54 -0.66 4.05
C ASP A 33 -3.45 -1.26 5.13
N LEU A 34 -3.67 -2.57 5.12
CA LEU A 34 -4.41 -3.25 6.19
C LEU A 34 -3.58 -3.49 7.45
N ASN A 35 -2.28 -3.23 7.40
CA ASN A 35 -1.33 -3.37 8.49
C ASN A 35 -1.17 -4.82 8.96
N TYR A 36 -1.31 -5.80 8.06
CA TYR A 36 -1.15 -7.22 8.40
C TYR A 36 0.22 -7.51 9.05
N PHE A 37 1.26 -6.77 8.64
CA PHE A 37 2.63 -6.95 9.13
C PHE A 37 3.12 -5.81 10.04
N LYS A 38 2.24 -4.99 10.62
CA LYS A 38 2.65 -3.82 11.43
C LYS A 38 3.61 -4.12 12.58
N ASN A 39 3.56 -5.34 13.12
CA ASN A 39 4.39 -5.79 14.23
C ASN A 39 5.63 -6.58 13.76
N ILE A 40 5.78 -6.77 12.44
CA ILE A 40 6.88 -7.49 11.81
C ILE A 40 7.66 -6.45 11.00
N THR A 41 8.50 -5.70 11.69
CA THR A 41 9.35 -4.68 11.08
C THR A 41 10.74 -5.24 10.84
N LEU A 42 11.21 -5.19 9.59
CA LEU A 42 12.61 -5.38 9.26
C LEU A 42 13.37 -4.08 9.59
N GLY A 43 13.88 -3.98 10.83
CA GLY A 43 14.63 -2.83 11.32
C GLY A 43 13.78 -1.74 11.97
N THR A 44 14.40 -0.58 12.25
CA THR A 44 13.80 0.56 12.96
C THR A 44 13.18 1.58 11.99
N TYR A 45 12.28 1.13 11.11
CA TYR A 45 11.57 2.06 10.22
C TYR A 45 10.49 2.83 10.99
N LYS A 46 10.73 4.13 11.22
CA LYS A 46 9.68 5.07 11.64
C LYS A 46 9.01 5.64 10.39
N ASN A 47 7.80 5.19 10.10
CA ASN A 47 6.98 5.78 9.05
C ASN A 47 6.66 7.24 9.41
N SER A 48 7.03 8.18 8.53
CA SER A 48 6.70 9.61 8.68
C SER A 48 5.56 10.05 7.76
N TYR A 49 5.01 9.14 6.95
CA TYR A 49 3.90 9.40 6.04
C TYR A 49 2.55 9.09 6.69
N HIS A 50 1.50 9.77 6.24
CA HIS A 50 0.14 9.48 6.67
C HIS A 50 -0.33 8.16 6.04
N SER A 51 -0.48 7.12 6.86
CA SER A 51 -1.08 5.86 6.45
C SER A 51 -2.47 5.68 7.05
N LYS A 52 -3.46 5.34 6.22
CA LYS A 52 -4.81 4.97 6.64
C LYS A 52 -4.95 3.45 6.57
N LYS A 53 -5.55 2.87 7.61
CA LYS A 53 -5.92 1.45 7.57
C LYS A 53 -7.06 1.27 6.59
N ASN A 54 -6.79 0.70 5.42
CA ASN A 54 -7.80 0.51 4.39
C ASN A 54 -7.55 -0.73 3.55
N ASP A 55 -8.63 -1.30 3.02
CA ASP A 55 -8.65 -2.49 2.19
C ASP A 55 -8.91 -2.07 0.74
N VAL A 56 -8.07 -2.53 -0.18
CA VAL A 56 -8.22 -2.22 -1.62
C VAL A 56 -9.48 -2.83 -2.23
N ARG A 57 -10.07 -3.85 -1.60
CA ARG A 57 -11.34 -4.44 -2.02
C ARG A 57 -12.55 -3.55 -1.74
N GLN A 58 -12.38 -2.47 -0.97
CA GLN A 58 -13.47 -1.57 -0.59
C GLN A 58 -13.55 -0.38 -1.55
N ASN A 59 -14.73 -0.14 -2.13
CA ASN A 59 -14.95 0.94 -3.09
C ASN A 59 -15.18 2.31 -2.40
N LYS A 60 -14.24 2.73 -1.55
CA LYS A 60 -14.34 3.96 -0.73
C LYS A 60 -13.15 4.91 -0.92
N LEU A 61 -12.46 4.82 -2.07
CA LEU A 61 -11.38 5.72 -2.42
C LEU A 61 -11.92 7.11 -2.73
N ASP A 62 -11.70 8.05 -1.81
CA ASP A 62 -11.68 9.46 -2.16
C ASP A 62 -10.34 9.76 -2.86
N LEU A 63 -10.38 9.81 -4.18
CA LEU A 63 -9.24 10.14 -5.05
C LEU A 63 -9.06 11.64 -5.27
N ASN A 64 -9.90 12.48 -4.65
CA ASN A 64 -9.75 13.91 -4.79
C ASN A 64 -8.36 14.33 -4.30
N GLN A 65 -7.70 15.19 -5.10
CA GLN A 65 -6.37 15.72 -4.81
C GLN A 65 -5.27 14.64 -4.77
N ILE A 66 -5.43 13.52 -5.47
CA ILE A 66 -4.36 12.55 -5.72
C ILE A 66 -3.84 12.78 -7.15
N ASP A 67 -2.52 13.04 -7.28
CA ASP A 67 -1.89 13.27 -8.58
C ASP A 67 -1.37 11.96 -9.22
N CYS A 68 -1.08 10.94 -8.40
CA CYS A 68 -0.52 9.68 -8.85
C CYS A 68 -0.88 8.55 -7.87
N ILE A 69 -1.09 7.34 -8.40
CA ILE A 69 -1.35 6.12 -7.63
C ILE A 69 -0.26 5.12 -7.95
N VAL A 70 0.36 4.55 -6.92
CA VAL A 70 1.23 3.37 -7.01
C VAL A 70 0.54 2.21 -6.31
N HIS A 71 0.03 1.26 -7.09
CA HIS A 71 -0.75 0.14 -6.58
C HIS A 71 0.16 -1.05 -6.26
N LEU A 72 0.52 -1.24 -4.99
CA LEU A 72 1.37 -2.35 -4.52
C LEU A 72 0.65 -3.33 -3.57
N ALA A 73 -0.66 -3.17 -3.37
CA ALA A 73 -1.39 -4.06 -2.47
C ALA A 73 -1.63 -5.40 -3.17
N ALA A 74 -1.03 -6.47 -2.64
CA ALA A 74 -1.19 -7.82 -3.15
C ALA A 74 -0.85 -8.84 -2.05
N LEU A 75 -1.39 -10.04 -2.18
CA LEU A 75 -0.81 -11.26 -1.60
C LEU A 75 0.27 -11.76 -2.56
N SER A 76 1.53 -11.75 -2.14
CA SER A 76 2.67 -11.90 -3.05
C SER A 76 3.35 -13.27 -3.03
N ASN A 77 3.07 -14.13 -2.05
CA ASN A 77 3.78 -15.38 -1.87
C ASN A 77 2.93 -16.60 -2.28
N ASP A 78 3.54 -17.49 -3.06
CA ASP A 78 2.90 -18.71 -3.59
C ASP A 78 2.23 -19.58 -2.50
N PRO A 79 2.82 -19.77 -1.29
CA PRO A 79 2.15 -20.53 -0.24
C PRO A 79 0.84 -19.89 0.24
N MET A 80 0.73 -18.56 0.25
CA MET A 80 -0.53 -17.89 0.59
C MET A 80 -1.54 -17.98 -0.56
N GLY A 81 -1.05 -17.91 -1.81
CA GLY A 81 -1.84 -18.12 -3.01
C GLY A 81 -2.53 -19.48 -3.02
N ALA A 82 -1.78 -20.53 -2.69
CA ALA A 82 -2.29 -21.90 -2.59
C ALA A 82 -3.17 -22.14 -1.36
N LEU A 83 -3.00 -21.35 -0.28
CA LEU A 83 -3.83 -21.48 0.92
C LEU A 83 -5.26 -21.01 0.69
N ASP A 84 -5.43 -19.89 -0.02
CA ASP A 84 -6.74 -19.34 -0.37
C ASP A 84 -6.66 -18.62 -1.73
N GLU A 85 -6.93 -19.38 -2.79
CA GLU A 85 -6.92 -18.88 -4.17
C GLU A 85 -7.98 -17.81 -4.38
N LYS A 86 -9.15 -17.95 -3.74
CA LYS A 86 -10.26 -16.99 -3.86
C LYS A 86 -9.87 -15.65 -3.24
N LEU A 87 -9.29 -15.67 -2.04
CA LEU A 87 -8.80 -14.46 -1.38
C LEU A 87 -7.72 -13.77 -2.22
N THR A 88 -6.82 -14.55 -2.80
CA THR A 88 -5.76 -14.05 -3.69
C THR A 88 -6.34 -13.40 -4.95
N PHE A 89 -7.32 -14.05 -5.59
CA PHE A 89 -8.02 -13.49 -6.75
C PHE A 89 -8.80 -12.22 -6.41
N ASP A 90 -9.49 -12.19 -5.27
CA ASP A 90 -10.25 -11.04 -4.81
C ASP A 90 -9.34 -9.83 -4.50
N ILE A 91 -8.14 -10.05 -3.93
CA ILE A 91 -7.19 -8.98 -3.60
C ILE A 91 -6.35 -8.56 -4.82
N ASN A 92 -5.74 -9.50 -5.54
CA ASN A 92 -4.73 -9.19 -6.55
C ASN A 92 -5.32 -8.84 -7.92
N TYR A 93 -6.53 -9.32 -8.21
CA TYR A 93 -7.17 -9.10 -9.50
C TYR A 93 -8.42 -8.23 -9.36
N LYS A 94 -9.46 -8.71 -8.67
CA LYS A 94 -10.75 -7.98 -8.63
C LYS A 94 -10.66 -6.59 -8.01
N ALA A 95 -9.78 -6.38 -7.03
CA ALA A 95 -9.61 -5.06 -6.43
C ALA A 95 -8.80 -4.08 -7.30
N THR A 96 -8.13 -4.58 -8.35
CA THR A 96 -7.31 -3.78 -9.27
C THR A 96 -8.09 -3.30 -10.49
N ILE A 97 -9.04 -4.10 -10.99
CA ILE A 97 -9.79 -3.84 -12.23
C ILE A 97 -11.15 -3.19 -12.01
#